data_AF-A0A2D4MWH5-F1
#
_entry.id   AF-A0A2D4MWH5-F1
#
_cell.length_a   1.000
_cell.length_b   1.000
_cell.length_c   1.000
_cell.angle_alpha   90.00
_cell.angle_beta   90.00
_cell.angle_gamma   90.00
#
_symmetry.space_group_name_H-M   'P 1'
#
loop_
_entity.id
_entity.type
_entity.pdbx_description
1 polymer ?
#
loop_
_entity_poly.entity_id
_entity_poly.type
_entity_poly.pdbx_seq_one_letter_code
_entity_poly.pdbx_strand_id
1 'polypeptide(L)'
;VEKYLLEKSRLVSQEKNERNYHVFYYLLLGASEEERKEFHLKQPKDYFYLNQHNLKIEDGEDLQHDFERLKQAMEMVGFLPATKKQIFSVLSAILYLGNVTYKKKAAGRDEGLEVGPPEVLDILSQ
;
A
#
# COMPACT_ATOMS: atom_id res chain seq x y z
N VAL A 1 -0.66 -4.38 -24.83
CA VAL A 1 -1.84 -4.42 -23.95
C VAL A 1 -2.22 -2.98 -23.62
N GLU A 2 -3.28 -2.46 -24.22
CA GLU A 2 -3.78 -1.11 -23.88
C GLU A 2 -4.66 -1.23 -22.63
N LYS A 3 -4.22 -0.62 -21.53
CA LYS A 3 -5.01 -0.53 -20.30
C LYS A 3 -5.88 0.72 -20.40
N TYR A 4 -7.08 0.58 -20.95
CA TYR A 4 -8.08 1.64 -20.88
C TYR A 4 -8.64 1.71 -19.44
N LEU A 5 -8.70 2.92 -18.88
CA LEU A 5 -9.44 3.26 -17.64
C LEU A 5 -8.93 2.60 -16.35
N LEU A 6 -7.68 2.88 -15.95
CA LEU A 6 -7.28 2.63 -14.56
C LEU A 6 -8.04 3.59 -13.64
N GLU A 7 -8.89 3.04 -12.78
CA GLU A 7 -9.70 3.81 -11.83
C GLU A 7 -8.88 4.37 -10.66
N LYS A 8 -8.08 5.42 -10.92
CA LYS A 8 -7.16 6.02 -9.95
C LYS A 8 -7.84 6.49 -8.66
N SER A 9 -9.12 6.92 -8.73
CA SER A 9 -9.92 7.33 -7.57
C SER A 9 -10.10 6.22 -6.55
N ARG A 10 -10.19 4.95 -7.01
CA ARG A 10 -10.39 3.78 -6.16
C ARG A 10 -9.27 3.58 -5.13
N LEU A 11 -8.09 4.13 -5.40
CA LEU A 11 -6.96 4.07 -4.49
C LEU A 11 -7.23 4.83 -3.18
N VAL A 12 -7.81 6.02 -3.28
CA VAL A 12 -7.98 6.95 -2.15
C VAL A 12 -9.39 6.89 -1.54
N SER A 13 -10.38 6.49 -2.33
CA SER A 13 -11.78 6.37 -1.90
C SER A 13 -12.39 5.11 -2.49
N GLN A 14 -12.90 4.24 -1.63
CA GLN A 14 -13.63 3.04 -2.07
C GLN A 14 -15.13 3.23 -1.86
N GLU A 15 -15.94 2.75 -2.82
CA GLU A 15 -17.38 2.65 -2.63
C GLU A 15 -17.73 1.67 -1.50
N LYS A 16 -18.93 1.82 -0.94
CA LYS A 16 -19.40 0.95 0.15
C LYS A 16 -19.42 -0.50 -0.33
N ASN A 17 -18.68 -1.36 0.38
CA ASN A 17 -18.46 -2.79 0.06
C ASN A 17 -17.45 -3.07 -1.07
N GLU A 18 -16.69 -2.08 -1.54
CA GLU A 18 -15.59 -2.32 -2.48
C GLU A 18 -14.22 -2.37 -1.80
N ARG A 19 -13.40 -3.33 -2.22
CA ARG A 19 -12.00 -3.44 -1.82
C ARG A 19 -11.11 -2.57 -2.71
N ASN A 20 -9.93 -2.21 -2.19
CA ASN A 20 -8.88 -1.63 -3.00
C ASN A 20 -8.28 -2.68 -3.97
N TYR A 21 -7.25 -2.34 -4.73
CA TYR A 21 -6.61 -3.29 -5.65
C TYR A 21 -6.03 -4.51 -4.92
N HIS A 22 -6.21 -5.70 -5.50
CA HIS A 22 -5.75 -6.97 -4.95
C HIS A 22 -4.25 -6.98 -4.60
N VAL A 23 -3.43 -6.28 -5.39
CA VAL A 23 -1.98 -6.22 -5.20
C VAL A 23 -1.57 -5.74 -3.80
N PHE A 24 -2.35 -4.87 -3.16
CA PHE A 24 -2.07 -4.43 -1.80
C PHE A 24 -2.29 -5.55 -0.79
N TYR A 25 -3.34 -6.36 -0.95
CA TYR A 25 -3.61 -7.49 -0.06
C TYR A 25 -2.60 -8.62 -0.29
N TYR A 26 -2.21 -8.87 -1.54
CA TYR A 26 -1.14 -9.82 -1.87
C TYR A 26 0.18 -9.43 -1.21
N LEU A 27 0.56 -8.15 -1.31
CA LEU A 27 1.78 -7.65 -0.68
C LEU A 27 1.72 -7.76 0.85
N LEU A 28 0.62 -7.36 1.49
CA LEU A 28 0.54 -7.33 2.96
C LEU A 28 0.41 -8.72 3.59
N LEU A 29 -0.35 -9.61 2.96
CA LEU A 29 -0.69 -10.90 3.56
C LEU A 29 0.14 -12.04 2.99
N GLY A 30 0.56 -11.96 1.73
CA GLY A 30 1.38 -12.97 1.07
C GLY A 30 2.89 -12.79 1.20
N ALA A 31 3.38 -11.61 1.60
CA ALA A 31 4.82 -11.39 1.81
C ALA A 31 5.38 -12.20 2.98
N SER A 32 6.62 -12.67 2.82
CA SER A 32 7.40 -13.34 3.88
C SER A 32 7.72 -12.38 5.04
N GLU A 33 8.19 -12.89 6.17
CA GLU A 33 8.59 -12.02 7.29
C GLU A 33 9.76 -11.09 6.92
N GLU A 34 10.67 -11.56 6.08
CA GLU A 34 11.80 -10.77 5.56
C GLU A 34 11.30 -9.65 4.66
N GLU A 35 10.44 -9.96 3.68
CA GLU A 35 9.84 -8.99 2.77
C GLU A 35 9.00 -7.95 3.55
N ARG A 36 8.27 -8.38 4.58
CA ARG A 36 7.51 -7.47 5.46
C ARG A 36 8.42 -6.49 6.19
N LYS A 37 9.56 -6.94 6.69
CA LYS A 37 10.56 -6.05 7.33
C LYS A 37 11.19 -5.11 6.31
N GLU A 38 11.56 -5.64 5.15
CA GLU A 38 12.21 -4.91 4.07
C GLU A 38 11.34 -3.78 3.50
N PHE A 39 10.03 -4.00 3.35
CA PHE A 39 9.10 -3.01 2.83
C PHE A 39 8.30 -2.29 3.93
N HIS A 40 8.67 -2.46 5.20
CA HIS A 40 8.01 -1.87 6.36
C HIS A 40 6.48 -2.13 6.41
N LEU A 41 6.04 -3.33 6.06
CA LEU A 41 4.62 -3.64 5.93
C LEU A 41 3.94 -3.78 7.30
N LYS A 42 2.81 -3.09 7.48
CA LYS A 42 1.90 -3.21 8.64
C LYS A 42 0.70 -4.10 8.30
N GLN A 43 -0.20 -4.32 9.27
CA GLN A 43 -1.42 -5.05 8.99
C GLN A 43 -2.34 -4.22 8.07
N PRO A 44 -3.18 -4.84 7.23
CA PRO A 44 -4.10 -4.11 6.33
C PRO A 44 -4.97 -3.07 7.04
N LYS A 45 -5.39 -3.37 8.27
CA LYS A 45 -6.19 -2.47 9.13
C LYS A 45 -5.46 -1.18 9.55
N ASP A 46 -4.14 -1.16 9.49
CA ASP A 46 -3.30 -0.02 9.89
C ASP A 46 -3.08 0.97 8.74
N TYR A 47 -3.63 0.69 7.55
CA TYR A 47 -3.55 1.56 6.39
C TYR A 47 -4.90 2.19 6.08
N PHE A 48 -4.93 3.52 6.05
CA PHE A 48 -6.13 4.32 5.78
C PHE A 48 -6.78 3.96 4.43
N TYR A 49 -5.99 3.66 3.39
CA TYR A 49 -6.51 3.29 2.07
C TYR A 49 -7.13 1.88 2.01
N LEU A 50 -7.00 1.06 3.06
CA LEU A 50 -7.50 -0.30 3.10
C LEU A 50 -8.57 -0.51 4.19
N ASN A 51 -8.67 0.39 5.16
CA ASN A 51 -9.52 0.25 6.35
C ASN A 51 -10.78 1.13 6.34
N GLN A 52 -11.10 1.79 5.22
CA GLN A 52 -12.25 2.70 5.13
C GLN A 52 -13.61 2.01 5.34
N HIS A 53 -13.68 0.71 5.06
CA HIS A 53 -14.88 -0.11 5.23
C HIS A 53 -14.54 -1.43 5.92
N ASN A 54 -15.50 -1.99 6.66
CA ASN A 54 -15.36 -3.27 7.39
C ASN A 54 -15.44 -4.46 6.41
N LEU A 55 -14.44 -4.58 5.54
CA LEU A 55 -14.36 -5.62 4.53
C LEU A 55 -13.75 -6.88 5.12
N LYS A 56 -14.44 -8.02 4.91
CA LYS A 56 -13.85 -9.33 5.20
C LYS A 56 -12.70 -9.55 4.24
N ILE A 57 -11.52 -9.79 4.77
CA ILE A 57 -10.35 -10.21 4.00
C ILE A 57 -10.48 -11.71 3.70
N GLU A 58 -10.07 -12.13 2.51
CA GLU A 58 -9.98 -13.54 2.12
C GLU A 58 -8.99 -14.33 2.99
N ASP A 59 -9.00 -15.65 2.86
CA ASP A 59 -8.11 -16.51 3.65
C ASP A 59 -6.63 -16.16 3.38
N GLY A 60 -5.82 -16.17 4.43
CA GLY A 60 -4.42 -15.76 4.37
C GLY A 60 -3.57 -16.70 3.50
N GLU A 61 -3.92 -17.99 3.45
CA GLU A 61 -3.22 -19.00 2.65
C GLU A 61 -3.40 -18.76 1.14
N ASP A 62 -4.63 -18.46 0.69
CA ASP A 62 -4.91 -18.17 -0.72
C ASP A 62 -4.14 -16.93 -1.20
N LEU A 63 -4.05 -15.89 -0.36
CA LEU A 63 -3.34 -14.66 -0.70
C LEU A 63 -1.82 -14.84 -0.77
N GLN A 64 -1.26 -15.78 0.00
CA GLN A 64 0.15 -16.15 -0.11
C GLN A 64 0.44 -16.85 -1.44
N HIS A 65 -0.42 -17.79 -1.85
CA HIS A 65 -0.31 -18.44 -3.14
C HIS A 65 -0.46 -17.45 -4.31
N ASP A 66 -1.39 -16.50 -4.21
CA ASP A 66 -1.58 -15.47 -5.24
C ASP A 66 -0.39 -14.51 -5.33
N PHE A 67 0.23 -14.14 -4.21
CA PHE A 67 1.42 -13.30 -4.23
C PHE A 67 2.62 -14.01 -4.88
N GLU A 68 2.81 -15.29 -4.60
CA GLU A 68 3.85 -16.09 -5.24
C GLU A 68 3.59 -16.23 -6.75
N ARG A 69 2.35 -16.50 -7.16
CA ARG A 69 1.96 -16.51 -8.58
C ARG A 69 2.24 -15.18 -9.27
N LEU A 70 1.96 -14.06 -8.60
CA LEU A 70 2.29 -12.73 -9.12
C LEU A 70 3.80 -12.56 -9.32
N LYS A 71 4.62 -12.94 -8.33
CA LYS A 71 6.09 -12.86 -8.42
C LYS A 71 6.63 -13.69 -9.58
N GLN A 72 6.12 -14.92 -9.76
CA GLN A 72 6.50 -15.81 -10.85
C GLN A 72 6.07 -15.24 -12.22
N ALA A 73 4.86 -14.69 -12.32
CA ALA A 73 4.40 -14.06 -13.55
C ALA A 73 5.27 -12.84 -13.94
N MET A 74 5.68 -12.03 -12.97
CA MET A 74 6.63 -10.94 -13.21
C MET A 74 7.97 -11.45 -13.74
N GLU A 75 8.50 -12.53 -13.18
CA GLU A 75 9.75 -13.15 -13.68
C GLU A 75 9.61 -13.68 -15.10
N MET A 76 8.51 -14.38 -15.41
CA MET A 76 8.26 -14.91 -16.76
C MET A 76 8.17 -13.81 -17.82
N VAL A 77 7.69 -12.63 -17.45
CA VAL A 77 7.62 -11.45 -18.34
C VAL A 77 8.96 -10.70 -18.40
N GLY A 78 9.96 -11.11 -17.62
CA GLY A 78 11.32 -10.59 -17.67
C GLY A 78 11.64 -9.48 -16.66
N PHE A 79 10.84 -9.32 -15.61
CA PHE A 79 11.16 -8.36 -14.54
C PHE A 79 12.36 -8.87 -13.73
N LEU A 80 13.40 -8.04 -13.65
CA LEU A 80 14.56 -8.31 -12.82
C LEU A 80 14.19 -8.26 -11.33
N PRO A 81 14.88 -9.00 -10.45
CA PRO A 81 14.64 -8.96 -9.00
C PRO A 81 14.65 -7.53 -8.43
N ALA A 82 15.58 -6.69 -8.88
CA ALA A 82 15.66 -5.28 -8.47
C ALA A 82 14.41 -4.48 -8.87
N THR A 83 13.88 -4.69 -10.09
CA THR A 83 12.66 -4.02 -10.56
C THR A 83 11.44 -4.48 -9.77
N LYS A 84 11.32 -5.77 -9.47
CA LYS A 84 10.24 -6.30 -8.60
C LYS A 84 10.27 -5.64 -7.23
N LYS A 85 11.46 -5.56 -6.62
CA LYS A 85 11.67 -4.89 -5.33
C LYS A 85 11.27 -3.41 -5.38
N GLN A 86 11.63 -2.69 -6.43
CA GLN A 86 11.20 -1.29 -6.62
C GLN A 86 9.68 -1.16 -6.74
N ILE A 87 9.01 -2.06 -7.47
CA ILE A 87 7.55 -2.05 -7.60
C ILE A 87 6.89 -2.26 -6.24
N PHE A 88 7.33 -3.25 -5.46
CA PHE A 88 6.78 -3.51 -4.13
C PHE A 88 7.07 -2.38 -3.13
N SER A 89 8.25 -1.75 -3.22
CA SER A 89 8.59 -0.55 -2.44
C SER A 89 7.64 0.61 -2.77
N VAL A 90 7.36 0.87 -4.05
CA VAL A 90 6.39 1.90 -4.47
C VAL A 90 4.98 1.58 -3.95
N LEU A 91 4.55 0.33 -4.00
CA LEU A 91 3.25 -0.08 -3.45
C LEU A 91 3.17 0.14 -1.94
N SER A 92 4.22 -0.17 -1.19
CA SER A 92 4.29 0.14 0.24
C SER A 92 4.23 1.65 0.49
N ALA A 93 5.02 2.44 -0.24
CA ALA A 93 5.01 3.90 -0.13
C ALA A 93 3.62 4.50 -0.40
N ILE A 94 2.88 3.98 -1.39
CA ILE A 94 1.49 4.40 -1.66
C ILE A 94 0.60 4.17 -0.43
N LEU A 95 0.72 3.03 0.25
CA LEU A 95 -0.05 2.75 1.46
C LEU A 95 0.33 3.71 2.60
N TYR A 96 1.62 3.99 2.78
CA TYR A 96 2.11 4.94 3.79
C TYR A 96 1.66 6.38 3.50
N LEU A 97 1.60 6.80 2.23
CA LEU A 97 1.08 8.12 1.86
C LEU A 97 -0.38 8.31 2.30
N GLY A 98 -1.19 7.25 2.31
CA GLY A 98 -2.56 7.30 2.84
C GLY A 98 -2.63 7.54 4.35
N ASN A 99 -1.57 7.22 5.07
CA ASN A 99 -1.48 7.42 6.52
C ASN A 99 -0.93 8.81 6.90
N VAL A 100 -0.55 9.63 5.93
CA VAL A 100 -0.13 11.01 6.18
C VAL A 100 -1.34 11.85 6.58
N THR A 101 -1.24 12.47 7.74
CA THR A 101 -2.24 13.37 8.33
C THR A 101 -1.73 14.79 8.35
N TYR A 102 -2.66 15.73 8.20
CA TYR A 102 -2.38 17.16 8.18
C TYR A 102 -3.15 17.83 9.31
N LYS A 103 -2.45 18.58 10.18
CA LYS A 103 -3.06 19.33 11.27
C LYS A 103 -2.77 20.81 11.08
N LYS A 104 -3.76 21.68 11.34
CA LYS A 104 -3.52 23.12 11.35
C LYS A 104 -2.68 23.48 12.59
N LYS A 105 -1.63 24.29 12.41
CA LYS A 105 -0.87 24.81 13.56
C LYS A 105 -1.79 25.72 14.38
N ALA A 106 -1.91 25.42 15.68
CA ALA A 106 -2.62 26.27 16.60
C ALA A 106 -1.68 27.41 17.06
N ALA A 107 -2.06 28.65 16.71
CA ALA A 107 -1.46 29.93 17.12
C ALA A 107 -0.21 30.40 16.35
N GLY A 108 -0.42 31.42 15.51
CA GLY A 108 0.60 32.26 14.89
C GLY A 108 0.08 32.89 13.59
N ARG A 109 0.59 34.06 13.18
CA ARG A 109 0.22 34.76 11.93
C ARG A 109 0.58 34.00 10.64
N ASP A 110 0.93 32.73 10.76
CA ASP A 110 1.40 31.86 9.69
C ASP A 110 0.38 30.73 9.52
N GLU A 111 -0.34 30.73 8.39
CA GLU A 111 -1.31 29.70 8.03
C GLU A 111 -0.59 28.41 7.58
N GLY A 112 0.13 27.76 8.49
CA GLY A 112 0.88 26.54 8.23
C GLY A 112 0.13 25.25 8.57
N LEU A 113 0.34 24.20 7.78
CA LEU A 113 -0.01 22.83 8.11
C LEU A 113 1.20 22.11 8.73
N GLU A 114 0.94 21.33 9.77
CA GLU A 114 1.85 20.33 10.30
C GLU A 114 1.53 18.98 9.67
N VAL A 115 2.54 18.34 9.10
CA VAL A 115 2.44 17.03 8.45
C VAL A 115 2.96 15.97 9.41
N GLY A 116 2.22 14.87 9.56
CA GLY A 116 2.65 13.74 10.37
C GLY A 116 1.88 12.47 10.04
N PRO A 117 1.99 11.40 10.83
CA PRO A 117 2.90 11.26 11.97
C PRO A 117 4.37 11.11 11.50
N PRO A 118 5.37 11.53 12.30
CA PRO A 118 6.79 11.50 11.93
C PRO A 118 7.27 10.11 11.48
N GLU A 119 6.81 9.06 12.16
CA GLU A 119 7.13 7.66 11.81
C GLU A 119 6.77 7.28 10.37
N VAL A 120 5.66 7.81 9.84
CA VAL A 120 5.23 7.57 8.47
C VAL A 120 6.13 8.32 7.50
N LEU A 121 6.52 9.55 7.85
CA LEU A 121 7.40 10.39 7.04
C LEU A 121 8.83 9.83 6.98
N ASP A 122 9.33 9.32 8.11
CA ASP A 122 10.65 8.69 8.19
C ASP A 122 10.71 7.47 7.27
N ILE A 123 9.70 6.59 7.30
CA ILE A 123 9.62 5.41 6.43
C ILE A 123 9.53 5.81 4.96
N LEU A 124 8.78 6.87 4.63
CA LEU A 124 8.67 7.37 3.25
C LEU A 124 9.97 8.00 2.71
N SER A 125 10.89 8.39 3.61
CA SER A 125 12.15 9.04 3.26
C SER A 125 13.33 8.08 3.05
N GLN A 126 13.15 6.79 3.39
CA GLN A 126 14.15 5.72 3.22
C GLN A 126 14.12 5.15 1.79
#